data_AF-A0A7S2HJD0-F1
#
_entry.id   AF-A0A7S2HJD0-F1
#
_cell.length_a   1.000
_cell.length_b   1.000
_cell.length_c   1.000
_cell.angle_alpha   90.00
_cell.angle_beta   90.00
_cell.angle_gamma   90.00
#
_symmetry.space_group_name_H-M   'P 1'
#
loop_
_entity.id
_entity.type
_entity.pdbx_description
1 polymer ?
#
loop_
_entity_poly.entity_id
_entity_poly.type
_entity_poly.pdbx_seq_one_letter_code
_entity_poly.pdbx_strand_id
1 'polypeptide(L)'
;RQFLASAAGARYEVDARIGADGEVEGARCHLFLWQSQDPARRAAQAEDLIAFTESAGVSAIAYHLSWPTQVVRYRESLALTVSSTLYAGIGVAASMLLTLPVHLTILAVANVAAVVTVLFGYMAATGLTCNPITYTILLMSLGFC
;
A
#
# COMPACT_ATOMS: atom_id res chain seq x y z
N ARG A 1 18.72 31.22 23.65
CA ARG A 1 19.49 30.19 24.40
C ARG A 1 18.79 29.67 25.66
N GLN A 2 17.75 30.31 26.21
CA GLN A 2 16.99 29.77 27.36
C GLN A 2 16.11 28.55 27.04
N PHE A 3 15.59 28.43 25.81
CA PHE A 3 14.73 27.31 25.42
C PHE A 3 15.47 25.95 25.41
N LEU A 4 16.68 25.91 24.84
CA LEU A 4 17.53 24.70 24.78
C LEU A 4 17.98 24.20 26.16
N ALA A 5 18.03 25.09 27.16
CA ALA A 5 18.37 24.73 28.54
C ALA A 5 17.18 24.11 29.32
N SER A 6 15.98 24.06 28.72
CA SER A 6 14.80 23.44 29.32
C SER A 6 14.71 21.95 28.92
N ALA A 7 13.97 21.15 29.70
CA ALA A 7 13.70 19.76 29.36
C ALA A 7 13.01 19.58 27.98
N ALA A 8 12.24 20.59 27.55
CA ALA A 8 11.65 20.62 26.22
C ALA A 8 12.69 20.90 25.13
N GLY A 9 13.66 21.78 25.39
CA GLY A 9 14.77 22.08 24.49
C GLY A 9 15.72 20.91 24.30
N ALA A 10 16.04 20.18 25.38
CA ALA A 10 16.86 18.97 25.32
C ALA A 10 16.19 17.85 24.51
N ARG A 11 14.85 17.73 24.56
CA ARG A 11 14.11 16.80 23.69
C ARG A 11 14.06 17.28 22.24
N TYR A 12 13.87 18.58 22.02
CA TYR A 12 13.88 19.17 20.68
C TYR A 12 15.21 18.94 19.96
N GLU A 13 16.34 18.97 20.66
CA GLU A 13 17.66 18.69 20.09
C GLU A 13 17.83 17.21 19.66
N VAL A 14 17.09 16.29 20.27
CA VAL A 14 17.05 14.87 19.87
C VAL A 14 16.10 14.64 18.70
N ASP A 15 14.99 15.39 18.66
CA ASP A 15 13.92 15.21 17.68
C ASP A 15 14.11 16.05 16.41
N ALA A 16 14.89 17.13 16.46
CA ALA A 16 15.17 18.01 15.33
C ALA A 16 16.57 17.79 14.78
N ARG A 17 16.67 17.68 13.45
CA ARG A 17 17.92 17.69 12.71
C ARG A 17 18.13 19.09 12.13
N ILE A 18 19.21 19.73 12.55
CA ILE A 18 19.64 21.03 12.05
C ILE A 18 20.72 20.79 11.00
N GLY A 19 20.53 21.35 9.80
CA GLY A 19 21.49 21.29 8.70
C GLY A 19 22.72 22.17 8.92
N ALA A 20 23.70 22.05 8.03
CA ALA A 20 24.95 22.81 8.11
C ALA A 20 24.75 24.33 8.07
N ASP A 21 23.67 24.79 7.43
CA ASP A 21 23.30 26.20 7.29
C ASP A 21 22.56 26.77 8.52
N GLY A 22 22.31 25.94 9.54
CA GLY A 22 21.58 26.32 10.75
C GLY A 22 20.06 26.26 10.61
N GLU A 23 19.54 25.89 9.45
CA GLU A 23 18.12 25.64 9.22
C GLU A 23 17.71 24.22 9.66
N VAL A 24 16.42 24.05 10.01
CA VAL A 24 15.88 22.74 10.43
C VAL A 24 15.58 21.91 9.17
N GLU A 25 16.36 20.85 8.94
CA GLU A 25 16.15 19.91 7.83
C GLU A 25 14.96 18.98 8.10
N GLY A 26 14.64 18.74 9.37
CA GLY A 26 13.48 17.96 9.76
C GLY A 26 13.32 17.89 11.27
N ALA A 27 12.09 17.74 11.73
CA ALA A 27 11.78 17.56 13.14
C ALA A 27 10.75 16.45 13.33
N ARG A 28 10.94 15.64 14.38
CA ARG A 28 9.97 14.62 14.80
C ARG A 28 8.95 15.26 15.72
N CYS A 29 7.68 15.14 15.33
CA CYS A 29 6.56 15.52 16.17
C CYS A 29 5.94 14.26 16.78
N HIS A 30 5.85 14.20 18.10
CA HIS A 30 5.22 13.09 18.82
C HIS A 30 3.75 13.41 19.05
N LEU A 31 2.87 12.56 18.50
CA LEU A 31 1.43 12.67 18.65
C LEU A 31 0.89 11.39 19.26
N PHE A 32 0.10 11.51 20.32
CA PHE A 32 -0.63 10.39 20.91
C PHE A 32 -2.03 10.36 20.31
N LEU A 33 -2.35 9.29 19.60
CA LEU A 33 -3.61 9.12 18.88
C LEU A 33 -4.28 7.83 19.34
N TRP A 34 -5.60 7.88 19.49
CA TRP A 34 -6.39 6.68 19.71
C TRP A 34 -6.35 5.80 18.46
N GLN A 35 -5.85 4.57 18.60
CA GLN A 35 -5.73 3.63 17.48
C GLN A 35 -6.95 2.71 17.44
N SER A 36 -7.68 2.79 16.33
CA SER A 36 -8.73 1.82 16.03
C SER A 36 -8.14 0.42 15.84
N GLN A 37 -8.86 -0.63 16.26
CA GLN A 37 -8.48 -2.02 15.95
C GLN A 37 -8.60 -2.30 14.43
N ASP A 38 -9.54 -1.62 13.77
CA ASP A 38 -9.74 -1.70 12.31
C ASP A 38 -8.53 -1.09 11.57
N PRO A 39 -7.81 -1.89 10.77
CA PRO A 39 -6.63 -1.42 10.04
C PRO A 39 -6.97 -0.38 8.95
N ALA A 40 -8.18 -0.41 8.36
CA ALA A 40 -8.58 0.58 7.36
C ALA A 40 -8.77 1.97 7.97
N ARG A 41 -9.34 2.03 9.18
CA ARG A 41 -9.47 3.29 9.94
C ARG A 41 -8.13 3.85 10.38
N ARG A 42 -7.18 2.99 10.79
CA ARG A 42 -5.81 3.42 11.12
C ARG A 42 -5.08 4.01 9.92
N ALA A 43 -5.31 3.45 8.74
CA ALA A 43 -4.78 3.95 7.49
C ALA A 43 -5.37 5.32 7.13
N ALA A 44 -6.70 5.46 7.17
CA ALA A 44 -7.37 6.74 6.90
C ALA A 44 -6.90 7.86 7.86
N GLN A 45 -6.75 7.55 9.15
CA GLN A 45 -6.20 8.50 10.13
C GLN A 45 -4.78 8.98 9.77
N ALA A 46 -3.95 8.13 9.17
CA ALA A 46 -2.61 8.53 8.73
C ALA A 46 -2.68 9.45 7.50
N GLU A 47 -3.57 9.17 6.55
CA GLU A 47 -3.81 10.05 5.38
C GLU A 47 -4.35 11.42 5.82
N ASP A 48 -5.31 11.46 6.74
CA ASP A 48 -5.87 12.70 7.27
C ASP A 48 -4.79 13.58 7.93
N LEU A 49 -3.85 12.97 8.66
CA LEU A 49 -2.74 13.68 9.27
C LEU A 49 -1.75 14.22 8.25
N ILE A 50 -1.43 13.45 7.21
CA ILE A 50 -0.56 13.90 6.12
C ILE A 50 -1.23 15.06 5.38
N ALA A 51 -2.51 14.92 5.01
CA ALA A 51 -3.27 15.97 4.35
C ALA A 51 -3.36 17.25 5.21
N PHE A 52 -3.55 17.11 6.52
CA PHE A 52 -3.52 18.24 7.45
C PHE A 52 -2.16 18.95 7.44
N THR A 53 -1.05 18.21 7.48
CA THR A 53 0.29 18.82 7.41
C THR A 53 0.59 19.49 6.07
N GLU A 54 0.18 18.88 4.97
CA GLU A 54 0.30 19.46 3.63
C GLU A 54 -0.50 20.76 3.51
N SER A 55 -1.71 20.80 4.08
CA SER A 55 -2.53 22.02 4.11
C SER A 55 -1.88 23.17 4.91
N ALA A 56 -1.02 22.84 5.87
CA ALA A 56 -0.24 23.79 6.65
C ALA A 56 1.07 24.21 5.95
N GLY A 57 1.33 23.72 4.73
CA GLY A 57 2.54 24.03 3.96
C GLY A 57 3.78 23.26 4.43
N VAL A 58 3.62 22.21 5.23
CA VAL A 58 4.73 21.40 5.76
C VAL A 58 4.60 19.97 5.24
N SER A 59 5.65 19.47 4.57
CA SER A 59 5.71 18.06 4.23
C SER A 59 6.01 17.23 5.48
N ALA A 60 5.09 16.35 5.87
CA ALA A 60 5.30 15.44 6.98
C ALA A 60 5.11 13.99 6.54
N ILE A 61 5.83 13.10 7.22
CA ILE A 61 5.72 11.65 7.02
C ILE A 61 5.22 11.04 8.31
N ALA A 62 4.11 10.32 8.22
CA ALA A 62 3.55 9.55 9.30
C ALA A 62 4.48 8.34 9.63
N TYR A 63 5.28 8.43 10.69
CA TYR A 63 6.21 7.38 11.11
C TYR A 63 5.78 6.71 12.42
N HIS A 64 5.14 5.53 12.35
CA HIS A 64 4.90 4.66 13.51
C HIS A 64 4.66 3.20 13.09
N LEU A 65 5.14 2.23 13.86
CA LEU A 65 4.98 0.78 13.63
C LEU A 65 3.53 0.32 13.50
N SER A 66 2.60 1.03 14.13
CA SER A 66 1.17 0.70 14.13
C SER A 66 0.38 1.37 13.00
N TRP A 67 1.03 2.21 12.19
CA TRP A 67 0.48 2.71 10.93
C TRP A 67 0.90 1.73 9.85
N PRO A 68 0.06 0.75 9.51
CA PRO A 68 0.33 -0.10 8.37
C PRO A 68 0.23 0.76 7.11
N THR A 69 1.35 1.35 6.69
CA THR A 69 1.48 2.02 5.39
C THR A 69 1.05 1.09 4.25
N GLN A 70 1.14 -0.23 4.47
CA GLN A 70 0.62 -1.25 3.57
C GLN A 70 -0.91 -1.32 3.49
N VAL A 71 -1.64 -0.96 4.56
CA VAL A 71 -3.12 -0.91 4.55
C VAL A 71 -3.61 0.42 3.98
N VAL A 72 -2.86 1.52 4.16
CA VAL A 72 -3.09 2.78 3.43
C VAL A 72 -3.08 2.51 1.92
N ARG A 73 -2.09 1.74 1.48
CA ARG A 73 -1.99 1.30 0.09
C ARG A 73 -2.90 0.13 -0.25
N TYR A 74 -3.88 -0.26 0.57
CA TYR A 74 -4.78 -1.36 0.23
C TYR A 74 -5.53 -1.09 -1.08
N ARG A 75 -6.06 0.13 -1.25
CA ARG A 75 -6.78 0.52 -2.48
C ARG A 75 -5.87 0.54 -3.69
N GLU A 76 -4.67 1.08 -3.53
CA GLU A 76 -3.65 1.11 -4.58
C GLU A 76 -3.18 -0.30 -4.93
N SER A 77 -2.95 -1.15 -3.93
CA SER A 77 -2.57 -2.56 -4.08
C SER A 77 -3.68 -3.36 -4.75
N LEU A 78 -4.94 -3.12 -4.39
CA LEU A 78 -6.09 -3.75 -5.04
C LEU A 78 -6.21 -3.30 -6.49
N ALA A 79 -6.06 -2.01 -6.77
CA ALA A 79 -6.08 -1.47 -8.13
C ALA A 79 -4.92 -2.05 -8.98
N LEU A 80 -3.71 -2.11 -8.43
CA LEU A 80 -2.56 -2.75 -9.06
C LEU A 80 -2.78 -4.25 -9.28
N THR A 81 -3.37 -4.95 -8.31
CA THR A 81 -3.70 -6.38 -8.42
C THR A 81 -4.69 -6.62 -9.56
N VAL A 82 -5.78 -5.85 -9.63
CA VAL A 82 -6.80 -6.01 -10.67
C VAL A 82 -6.24 -5.67 -12.05
N SER A 83 -5.55 -4.54 -12.18
CA SER A 83 -4.96 -4.11 -13.46
C SER A 83 -3.91 -5.09 -13.96
N SER A 84 -2.95 -5.50 -13.11
CA SER A 84 -1.93 -6.48 -13.48
C SER A 84 -2.52 -7.85 -13.85
N THR A 85 -3.56 -8.29 -13.14
CA THR A 85 -4.28 -9.54 -13.46
C THR A 85 -4.94 -9.46 -14.84
N LEU A 86 -5.58 -8.33 -15.17
CA LEU A 86 -6.15 -8.09 -16.49
C LEU A 86 -5.09 -8.08 -17.59
N TYR A 87 -3.98 -7.37 -17.38
CA TYR A 87 -2.87 -7.33 -18.35
C TYR A 87 -2.24 -8.71 -18.56
N ALA A 88 -2.04 -9.47 -17.48
CA ALA A 88 -1.54 -10.83 -17.56
C ALA A 88 -2.50 -11.73 -18.36
N GLY A 89 -3.81 -11.64 -18.10
CA GLY A 89 -4.83 -12.38 -18.84
C GLY A 89 -4.84 -12.06 -20.34
N ILE A 90 -4.73 -10.78 -20.71
CA ILE A 90 -4.61 -10.35 -22.12
C ILE A 90 -3.32 -10.89 -22.74
N GLY A 91 -2.20 -10.82 -22.01
CA GLY A 91 -0.91 -11.36 -22.47
C GLY A 91 -0.96 -12.86 -22.74
N VAL A 92 -1.55 -13.64 -21.83
CA VAL A 92 -1.78 -15.08 -22.00
C VAL A 92 -2.66 -15.34 -23.22
N ALA A 93 -3.79 -14.63 -23.35
CA ALA A 93 -4.69 -14.77 -24.49
C ALA A 93 -3.99 -14.48 -25.83
N ALA A 94 -3.20 -13.41 -25.91
CA ALA A 94 -2.45 -13.06 -27.10
C ALA A 94 -1.38 -14.12 -27.45
N SER A 95 -0.65 -14.62 -26.44
CA SER A 95 0.37 -15.66 -26.65
C SER A 95 -0.23 -16.99 -27.14
N MET A 96 -1.41 -17.35 -26.62
CA MET A 96 -2.13 -18.55 -27.05
C MET A 96 -2.72 -18.38 -28.45
N LEU A 97 -3.16 -17.17 -28.83
CA LEU A 97 -3.65 -16.90 -30.19
C LEU A 97 -2.57 -17.08 -31.26
N LEU A 98 -1.30 -16.91 -30.90
CA LEU A 98 -0.16 -17.14 -31.79
C LEU A 98 0.16 -18.63 -31.98
N THR A 99 -0.16 -19.47 -31.00
CA THR A 99 0.27 -20.88 -30.95
C THR A 99 -0.87 -21.87 -31.16
N LEU A 100 -2.12 -21.46 -30.91
CA LEU A 100 -3.31 -22.31 -30.92
C LEU A 100 -4.44 -21.71 -31.79
N PRO A 101 -5.33 -22.56 -32.32
CA PRO A 101 -6.57 -22.12 -32.95
C PRO A 101 -7.47 -21.33 -31.99
N VAL A 102 -8.17 -20.32 -32.52
CA VAL A 102 -8.99 -19.37 -31.76
C VAL A 102 -9.95 -20.02 -30.76
N HIS A 103 -10.60 -21.13 -31.12
CA HIS A 103 -11.55 -21.82 -30.25
C HIS A 103 -10.89 -22.46 -29.02
N LEU A 104 -9.67 -22.98 -29.16
CA LEU A 104 -8.89 -23.51 -28.03
C LEU A 104 -8.37 -22.38 -27.14
N THR A 105 -7.97 -21.27 -27.74
CA THR A 105 -7.53 -20.09 -26.98
C THR A 105 -8.65 -19.50 -26.14
N ILE A 106 -9.87 -19.39 -26.68
CA ILE A 106 -11.04 -18.92 -25.92
C ILE A 106 -11.31 -19.84 -24.73
N LEU A 107 -11.23 -21.17 -24.93
CA LEU A 107 -11.47 -22.15 -23.88
C LEU A 107 -10.41 -22.09 -22.78
N ALA A 108 -9.14 -21.90 -23.15
CA ALA A 108 -8.04 -21.71 -22.21
C ALA A 108 -8.20 -20.41 -21.40
N VAL A 109 -8.48 -19.28 -22.05
CA VAL A 109 -8.68 -17.99 -21.37
C VAL A 109 -9.89 -18.05 -20.42
N ALA A 110 -10.97 -18.73 -20.79
CA ALA A 110 -12.12 -18.95 -19.92
C ALA A 110 -11.75 -19.75 -18.66
N ASN A 111 -10.88 -20.76 -18.78
CA ASN A 111 -10.37 -21.51 -17.64
C ASN A 111 -9.52 -20.63 -16.71
N VAL A 112 -8.60 -19.83 -17.26
CA VAL A 112 -7.81 -18.88 -16.46
C VAL A 112 -8.72 -17.91 -15.70
N ALA A 113 -9.73 -17.36 -16.37
CA ALA A 113 -10.71 -16.46 -15.75
C ALA A 113 -11.52 -17.14 -14.63
N ALA A 114 -11.89 -18.41 -14.79
CA ALA A 114 -12.54 -19.20 -13.76
C ALA A 114 -11.65 -19.41 -12.53
N VAL A 115 -10.36 -19.69 -12.72
CA VAL A 115 -9.41 -19.85 -11.60
C VAL A 115 -9.25 -18.52 -10.85
N VAL A 116 -9.07 -17.41 -11.57
CA VAL A 116 -8.94 -16.07 -10.98
C VAL A 116 -10.19 -15.70 -10.17
N THR A 117 -11.38 -15.92 -10.71
CA THR A 117 -12.64 -15.63 -10.00
C THR A 117 -12.82 -16.49 -8.75
N VAL A 118 -12.45 -17.77 -8.79
CA VAL A 118 -12.45 -18.65 -7.60
C VAL A 118 -11.45 -18.15 -6.55
N LEU A 119 -10.25 -17.72 -6.95
CA LEU A 119 -9.24 -17.17 -6.03
C LEU A 119 -9.73 -15.91 -5.32
N PHE A 120 -10.32 -14.96 -6.06
CA PHE A 120 -10.93 -13.77 -5.46
C PHE A 120 -12.11 -14.11 -4.54
N GLY A 121 -12.96 -15.08 -4.93
CA GLY A 121 -14.05 -15.56 -4.10
C GLY A 121 -13.57 -16.21 -2.80
N TYR A 122 -12.50 -17.01 -2.87
CA TYR A 122 -11.88 -17.62 -1.70
C TYR A 122 -11.27 -16.58 -0.78
N MET A 123 -10.58 -15.58 -1.33
CA MET A 123 -10.04 -14.46 -0.54
C MET A 123 -11.16 -13.72 0.20
N ALA A 124 -12.28 -13.45 -0.45
CA ALA A 124 -13.43 -12.81 0.17
C ALA A 124 -14.04 -13.69 1.30
N ALA A 125 -14.20 -14.99 1.06
CA ALA A 125 -14.78 -15.92 2.03
C ALA A 125 -13.90 -16.12 3.28
N THR A 126 -12.57 -16.07 3.12
CA THR A 126 -11.60 -16.26 4.21
C THR A 126 -11.18 -14.96 4.88
N GLY A 127 -11.66 -13.81 4.39
CA GLY A 127 -11.27 -12.50 4.92
C GLY A 127 -9.81 -12.15 4.64
N LEU A 128 -9.20 -12.74 3.60
CA LEU A 128 -7.83 -12.40 3.20
C LEU A 128 -7.80 -10.98 2.62
N THR A 129 -6.96 -10.14 3.21
CA THR A 129 -6.76 -8.77 2.76
C THR A 129 -5.83 -8.72 1.55
N CYS A 130 -6.14 -7.88 0.56
CA CYS A 130 -5.24 -7.52 -0.53
C CYS A 130 -4.00 -6.81 0.01
N ASN A 131 -2.94 -7.59 0.18
CA ASN A 131 -1.62 -7.17 0.58
C ASN A 131 -0.58 -7.62 -0.49
N PRO A 132 0.68 -7.18 -0.38
CA PRO A 132 1.71 -7.56 -1.36
C PRO A 132 1.90 -9.07 -1.51
N ILE A 133 1.67 -9.87 -0.46
CA ILE A 133 1.80 -11.33 -0.49
C ILE A 133 0.67 -11.94 -1.32
N THR A 134 -0.58 -11.53 -1.08
CA THR A 134 -1.72 -11.98 -1.88
C THR A 134 -1.60 -11.55 -3.33
N TYR A 135 -1.06 -10.36 -3.59
CA TYR A 135 -0.75 -9.88 -4.94
C TYR A 135 0.25 -10.81 -5.67
N THR A 136 1.36 -11.16 -5.02
CA THR A 136 2.35 -12.06 -5.63
C THR A 136 1.79 -13.46 -5.87
N ILE A 137 0.96 -13.98 -4.96
CA ILE A 137 0.32 -15.28 -5.12
C ILE A 137 -0.64 -15.27 -6.31
N LEU A 138 -1.45 -14.21 -6.46
CA LEU A 138 -2.40 -14.07 -7.57
C LEU A 138 -1.67 -14.04 -8.93
N LEU A 139 -0.58 -13.27 -9.04
CA LEU A 139 0.23 -13.24 -10.27
C LEU A 139 0.92 -14.57 -10.55
N MET A 140 1.44 -15.25 -9.53
CA MET A 140 2.00 -16.59 -9.72
C MET A 140 0.94 -17.58 -10.20
N SER A 141 -0.26 -17.56 -9.62
CA SER A 141 -1.34 -18.45 -10.06
C SER A 141 -1.74 -18.20 -11.52
N LEU A 142 -1.75 -16.95 -11.99
CA LEU A 142 -1.96 -16.63 -13.40
C LEU A 142 -0.87 -17.18 -14.31
N GLY A 143 0.40 -17.10 -13.89
CA GLY A 143 1.51 -17.65 -14.68
C GLY A 143 1.57 -19.18 -14.69
N PHE A 144 0.96 -19.85 -13.71
CA PHE A 144 0.83 -21.30 -13.68
C PHE A 144 -0.33 -21.84 -14.52
N CYS A 145 -1.34 -21.02 -14.77
CA CYS A 145 -2.48 -21.39 -15.61
C CYS A 145 -2.13 -21.25 -17.10
#